data_AF-A0A8J3C9U1-F1
#
_entry.id   AF-A0A8J3C9U1-F1
#
_cell.length_a   1.000
_cell.length_b   1.000
_cell.length_c   1.000
_cell.angle_alpha   90.00
_cell.angle_beta   90.00
_cell.angle_gamma   90.00
#
_symmetry.space_group_name_H-M   'P 1'
#
loop_
_entity.id
_entity.type
_entity.pdbx_description
1 polymer ?
#
loop_
_entity_poly.entity_id
_entity_poly.type
_entity_poly.pdbx_seq_one_letter_code
_entity_poly.pdbx_strand_id
1 'polypeptide(L)'
;MFVYQTYWIWTQGKITGSLTLTLDPNRIYLVTGALVAKQGGDAGQVYISTVCRRSGHLVRCGVRDDGLDVEQSVKRLGLTEVLSNSTRVTIKLRGTGGLHRAEGVVYDIT
;
A
#
# COMPACT_ATOMS: atom_id res chain seq x y z
N MET A 1 -15.34 13.85 -0.26
CA MET A 1 -14.41 12.95 0.45
C MET A 1 -15.17 12.07 1.43
N PHE A 2 -15.12 10.75 1.29
CA PHE A 2 -15.66 9.79 2.26
C PHE A 2 -14.76 8.54 2.34
N VAL A 3 -14.91 7.77 3.42
CA VAL A 3 -14.16 6.51 3.60
C VAL A 3 -14.71 5.47 2.61
N TYR A 4 -13.87 5.09 1.64
CA TYR A 4 -14.19 4.00 0.72
C TYR A 4 -13.92 2.65 1.38
N GLN A 5 -12.73 2.50 1.99
CA GLN A 5 -12.34 1.26 2.66
C GLN A 5 -11.24 1.48 3.69
N THR A 6 -11.31 0.80 4.82
CA THR A 6 -10.20 0.66 5.78
C THR A 6 -9.52 -0.68 5.59
N TYR A 7 -8.22 -0.76 5.84
CA TYR A 7 -7.48 -2.01 5.75
C TYR A 7 -6.42 -2.17 6.82
N TRP A 8 -6.07 -3.44 7.06
CA TRP A 8 -4.97 -3.84 7.93
C TRP A 8 -4.16 -4.95 7.25
N ILE A 9 -2.84 -4.91 7.43
CA ILE A 9 -1.91 -5.95 6.98
C ILE A 9 -1.04 -6.34 8.16
N TRP A 10 -0.86 -7.64 8.37
CA TRP A 10 0.02 -8.19 9.39
C TRP A 10 1.13 -8.99 8.74
N THR A 11 2.33 -8.93 9.31
CA THR A 11 3.44 -9.80 8.93
C THR A 11 4.20 -10.30 10.14
N GLN A 12 4.70 -11.53 10.05
CA GLN A 12 5.56 -12.14 11.06
C GLN A 12 6.84 -12.66 10.40
N GLY A 13 7.98 -12.37 11.01
CA GLY A 13 9.29 -12.69 10.46
C GLY A 13 9.59 -11.92 9.17
N LYS A 14 10.31 -12.55 8.24
CA LYS A 14 10.72 -11.95 6.95
C LYS A 14 9.64 -12.04 5.86
N ILE A 15 8.39 -12.25 6.24
CA ILE A 15 7.28 -12.44 5.29
C ILE A 15 6.74 -11.08 4.85
N THR A 16 6.39 -10.96 3.57
CA THR A 16 5.69 -9.78 3.03
C THR A 16 4.20 -10.06 2.93
N GLY A 17 3.38 -9.25 3.61
CA GLY A 17 1.93 -9.24 3.50
C GLY A 17 1.50 -8.40 2.30
N SER A 18 0.40 -8.77 1.66
CA SER A 18 -0.11 -8.09 0.46
C SER A 18 -1.63 -7.97 0.50
N LEU A 19 -2.13 -6.82 0.11
CA LEU A 19 -3.55 -6.53 -0.06
C LEU A 19 -3.76 -5.88 -1.43
N THR A 20 -4.68 -6.42 -2.22
CA THR A 20 -5.09 -5.81 -3.48
C THR A 20 -6.51 -5.32 -3.37
N LEU A 21 -6.72 -4.05 -3.68
CA LEU A 21 -8.02 -3.39 -3.69
C LEU A 21 -8.43 -3.10 -5.13
N THR A 22 -9.69 -3.37 -5.45
CA THR A 22 -10.32 -2.96 -6.71
C THR A 22 -10.86 -1.54 -6.55
N LEU A 23 -10.67 -0.71 -7.57
CA LEU A 23 -11.04 0.70 -7.59
C LEU A 23 -11.89 0.98 -8.84
N ASP A 24 -12.78 1.98 -8.76
CA ASP A 24 -13.49 2.50 -9.92
C ASP A 24 -12.58 3.46 -10.70
N PRO A 25 -12.22 3.17 -11.97
CA PRO A 25 -11.34 4.06 -12.74
C PRO A 25 -11.96 5.44 -13.02
N ASN A 26 -13.26 5.64 -12.83
CA ASN A 26 -13.91 6.94 -13.00
C ASN A 26 -13.84 7.83 -11.75
N ARG A 27 -13.16 7.36 -10.69
CA ARG A 27 -13.06 8.05 -9.39
C ARG A 27 -11.61 8.37 -9.05
N ILE A 28 -11.43 9.26 -8.09
CA ILE A 28 -10.14 9.66 -7.54
C ILE A 28 -10.06 9.17 -6.09
N TYR A 29 -9.01 8.43 -5.76
CA TYR A 29 -8.82 7.86 -4.44
C TYR A 29 -7.57 8.42 -3.76
N LEU A 30 -7.67 8.76 -2.48
CA LEU A 30 -6.53 8.99 -1.60
C LEU A 30 -6.25 7.71 -0.80
N VAL A 31 -5.14 7.04 -1.11
CA VAL A 31 -4.68 5.85 -0.42
C VAL A 31 -3.68 6.26 0.65
N THR A 32 -3.99 5.94 1.91
CA THR A 32 -3.10 6.16 3.05
C THR A 32 -2.68 4.83 3.65
N GLY A 33 -1.56 4.80 4.36
CA GLY A 33 -1.13 3.65 5.14
C GLY A 33 0.04 4.00 6.05
N ALA A 34 0.11 3.42 7.23
CA ALA A 34 1.21 3.60 8.16
C ALA A 34 1.45 2.32 8.97
N LEU A 35 2.70 2.13 9.41
CA LEU A 35 3.01 1.13 10.43
C LEU A 35 2.42 1.58 11.78
N VAL A 36 1.54 0.76 12.36
CA VAL A 36 0.84 1.07 13.63
C VAL A 36 1.27 0.19 14.79
N ALA A 37 1.89 -0.97 14.51
CA ALA A 37 2.46 -1.82 15.55
C ALA A 37 3.75 -2.48 15.08
N LYS A 38 4.68 -2.61 16.02
CA LYS A 38 5.96 -3.31 15.86
C LYS A 38 6.29 -4.04 17.16
N GLN A 39 6.63 -5.32 17.05
CA GLN A 39 7.20 -6.12 18.13
C GLN A 39 8.59 -6.60 17.72
N GLY A 40 9.61 -6.29 18.54
CA GLY A 40 11.02 -6.57 18.25
C GLY A 40 11.80 -5.37 17.71
N GLY A 41 13.07 -5.58 17.40
CA GLY A 41 13.98 -4.54 16.88
C GLY A 41 13.88 -4.32 15.36
N ASP A 42 13.28 -5.27 14.64
CA ASP A 42 13.26 -5.34 13.18
C ASP A 42 12.51 -4.21 12.47
N ALA A 43 12.90 -3.89 11.24
CA ALA A 43 12.25 -2.86 10.44
C ALA A 43 10.99 -3.39 9.74
N GLY A 44 9.97 -2.56 9.66
CA GLY A 44 8.74 -2.82 8.92
C GLY A 44 8.37 -1.62 8.04
N GLN A 45 7.84 -1.87 6.84
CA GLN A 45 7.48 -0.84 5.89
C GLN A 45 6.21 -1.19 5.11
N VAL A 46 5.27 -0.26 5.05
CA VAL A 46 4.10 -0.32 4.17
C VAL A 46 4.35 0.50 2.90
N TYR A 47 3.97 -0.02 1.74
CA TYR A 47 4.19 0.63 0.44
C TYR A 47 3.18 0.19 -0.62
N ILE A 48 3.09 0.93 -1.73
CA ILE A 48 2.28 0.53 -2.89
C ILE A 48 3.20 -0.25 -3.83
N SER A 49 2.97 -1.56 -3.95
CA SER A 49 3.78 -2.39 -4.85
C SER A 49 3.38 -2.23 -6.31
N THR A 50 2.08 -2.04 -6.56
CA THR A 50 1.53 -2.08 -7.92
C THR A 50 0.30 -1.20 -8.02
N VAL A 51 0.18 -0.44 -9.11
CA VAL A 51 -1.05 0.26 -9.49
C VAL A 51 -1.42 -0.11 -10.92
N CYS A 52 -2.64 -0.59 -11.11
CA CYS A 52 -3.20 -0.84 -12.42
C CYS A 52 -4.11 0.31 -12.83
N ARG A 53 -3.88 0.85 -14.02
CA ARG A 53 -4.66 1.96 -14.60
C ARG A 53 -5.35 1.55 -15.89
N ARG A 54 -6.52 2.15 -16.14
CA ARG A 54 -7.22 1.96 -17.41
C ARG A 54 -6.58 2.84 -18.49
N SER A 55 -6.30 2.25 -19.65
CA SER A 55 -5.74 2.93 -20.81
C SER A 55 -6.55 2.53 -22.03
N GLY A 56 -7.62 3.27 -22.32
CA GLY A 56 -8.62 2.88 -23.32
C GLY A 56 -9.36 1.60 -22.91
N HIS A 57 -9.24 0.55 -23.72
CA HIS A 57 -9.80 -0.78 -23.46
C HIS A 57 -8.87 -1.72 -22.67
N LEU A 58 -7.63 -1.28 -22.39
CA LEU A 58 -6.62 -2.10 -21.73
C LEU A 58 -6.44 -1.69 -20.27
N VAL A 59 -5.98 -2.64 -19.45
CA VAL A 59 -5.50 -2.37 -18.09
C VAL A 59 -3.99 -2.53 -18.08
N ARG A 60 -3.26 -1.46 -17.69
CA ARG A 60 -1.80 -1.46 -17.56
C ARG A 60 -1.41 -1.40 -16.09
N CYS A 61 -0.66 -2.38 -15.61
CA CYS A 61 -0.16 -2.44 -14.25
C CYS A 61 1.31 -2.03 -14.19
N GLY A 62 1.61 -1.01 -13.40
CA GLY A 62 2.98 -0.57 -13.13
C GLY A 62 3.43 -1.05 -11.76
N VAL A 63 4.60 -1.70 -11.69
CA VAL A 63 5.32 -1.92 -10.43
C VAL A 63 5.89 -0.59 -9.96
N ARG A 64 5.79 -0.31 -8.66
CA ARG A 64 6.17 0.99 -8.07
C ARG A 64 7.37 0.86 -7.15
N ASP A 65 7.15 0.39 -5.93
CA ASP A 65 8.18 0.41 -4.88
C ASP A 65 8.88 -0.95 -4.69
N ASP A 66 8.84 -1.84 -5.67
CA ASP A 66 9.54 -3.12 -5.59
C ASP A 66 11.04 -2.91 -5.87
N GLY A 67 11.81 -2.61 -4.81
CA GLY A 67 13.26 -2.41 -4.92
C GLY A 67 13.87 -1.34 -4.01
N LEU A 68 13.11 -0.70 -3.12
CA LEU A 68 13.74 0.16 -2.11
C LEU A 68 14.49 -0.70 -1.09
N ASP A 69 15.80 -0.47 -1.01
CA ASP A 69 16.69 -1.07 -0.03
C ASP A 69 16.15 -0.78 1.37
N VAL A 70 15.95 -1.84 2.18
CA VAL A 70 15.10 -1.79 3.38
C VAL A 70 15.55 -0.70 4.36
N GLU A 71 16.84 -0.37 4.38
CA GLU A 71 17.41 0.71 5.19
C GLU A 71 16.96 2.11 4.76
N GLN A 72 16.80 2.36 3.45
CA GLN A 72 16.27 3.65 2.96
C GLN A 72 14.75 3.75 3.16
N SER A 73 14.07 2.61 3.18
CA SER A 73 12.63 2.52 3.34
C SER A 73 12.14 2.79 4.76
N VAL A 74 13.01 2.69 5.77
CA VAL A 74 12.73 3.11 7.16
C VAL A 74 12.39 4.61 7.25
N LYS A 75 12.82 5.43 6.28
CA LYS A 75 12.46 6.86 6.23
C LYS A 75 11.02 7.12 5.73
N ARG A 76 10.35 6.11 5.17
CA ARG A 76 8.96 6.17 4.69
C ARG A 76 8.11 5.15 5.46
N LEU A 77 7.81 5.48 6.71
CA LEU A 77 7.00 4.66 7.63
C LEU A 77 5.52 4.55 7.22
N GLY A 78 5.11 5.32 6.21
CA GLY A 78 3.77 5.32 5.66
C GLY A 78 3.75 5.74 4.20
N LEU A 79 2.57 5.61 3.61
CA LEU A 79 2.23 6.01 2.25
C LEU A 79 1.05 6.96 2.28
N THR A 80 1.06 7.92 1.37
CA THR A 80 -0.06 8.82 1.08
C THR A 80 0.02 9.11 -0.41
N GLU A 81 -0.90 8.54 -1.19
CA GLU A 81 -0.90 8.64 -2.64
C GLU A 81 -2.29 8.93 -3.18
N VAL A 82 -2.38 9.87 -4.13
CA VAL A 82 -3.60 10.11 -4.91
C VAL A 82 -3.56 9.28 -6.18
N LEU A 83 -4.57 8.44 -6.36
CA LEU A 83 -4.75 7.58 -7.51
C LEU A 83 -5.96 8.03 -8.33
N SER A 84 -5.72 8.43 -9.57
CA SER A 84 -6.75 8.65 -10.58
C SER A 84 -6.67 7.56 -11.66
N ASN A 85 -7.79 7.31 -12.34
CA ASN A 85 -7.88 6.39 -13.47
C ASN A 85 -7.33 4.98 -13.15
N SER A 86 -7.45 4.57 -11.88
CA SER A 86 -6.87 3.34 -11.35
C SER A 86 -7.97 2.30 -11.15
N THR A 87 -7.72 1.07 -11.58
CA THR A 87 -8.66 -0.05 -11.44
C THR A 87 -8.29 -0.98 -10.30
N ARG A 88 -7.00 -1.06 -9.97
CA ARG A 88 -6.49 -1.85 -8.84
C ARG A 88 -5.27 -1.17 -8.22
N VAL A 89 -5.14 -1.30 -6.91
CA VAL A 89 -3.94 -0.96 -6.16
C VAL A 89 -3.55 -2.13 -5.28
N THR A 90 -2.25 -2.47 -5.26
CA THR A 90 -1.70 -3.48 -4.36
C THR A 90 -0.80 -2.78 -3.35
N ILE A 91 -1.16 -2.92 -2.08
CA ILE A 91 -0.45 -2.40 -0.92
C ILE A 91 0.24 -3.59 -0.26
N LYS A 92 1.51 -3.43 0.11
CA LYS A 92 2.28 -4.46 0.80
C LYS A 92 2.83 -3.94 2.11
N LEU A 93 3.00 -4.85 3.06
CA LEU A 93 3.78 -4.67 4.27
C LEU A 93 4.97 -5.63 4.21
N ARG A 94 6.19 -5.12 4.26
CA ARG A 94 7.42 -5.92 4.34
C ARG A 94 8.03 -5.75 5.73
N GLY A 95 8.45 -6.85 6.35
CA GLY A 95 9.24 -6.85 7.59
C GLY A 95 10.61 -7.50 7.39
N THR A 96 11.63 -7.08 8.15
CA THR A 96 12.94 -7.76 8.22
C THR A 96 13.00 -8.85 9.30
N GLY A 97 11.93 -8.99 10.07
CA GLY A 97 11.80 -9.86 11.23
C GLY A 97 10.60 -9.43 12.08
N GLY A 98 10.53 -9.85 13.33
CA GLY A 98 9.52 -9.39 14.29
C GLY A 98 8.06 -9.62 13.88
N LEU A 99 7.14 -8.93 14.55
CA LEU A 99 5.72 -8.85 14.18
C LEU A 99 5.40 -7.39 13.84
N HIS A 100 4.75 -7.17 12.71
CA HIS A 100 4.38 -5.84 12.24
C HIS A 100 2.90 -5.77 11.87
N ARG A 101 2.30 -4.61 12.11
CA ARG A 101 0.96 -4.25 11.64
C ARG A 101 1.01 -2.92 10.93
N ALA A 102 0.45 -2.89 9.73
CA ALA A 102 0.14 -1.66 9.01
C ALA A 102 -1.36 -1.48 8.90
N GLU A 103 -1.80 -0.24 9.00
CA GLU A 103 -3.19 0.16 8.80
C GLU A 103 -3.26 1.32 7.83
N GLY A 104 -4.38 1.42 7.13
CA GLY A 104 -4.63 2.55 6.27
C GLY A 104 -6.08 2.69 5.88
N VAL A 105 -6.36 3.83 5.27
CA VAL A 105 -7.68 4.19 4.77
C VAL A 105 -7.55 4.60 3.30
N VAL A 106 -8.45 4.07 2.49
CA VAL A 106 -8.72 4.55 1.14
C VAL A 106 -9.92 5.46 1.22
N TYR A 107 -9.72 6.73 0.86
CA TYR A 107 -10.79 7.70 0.72
C TYR A 107 -11.13 7.85 -0.75
N ASP A 108 -12.42 7.93 -1.05
CA ASP A 108 -12.89 8.48 -2.31
C ASP A 108 -12.91 10.01 -2.17
N ILE A 109 -12.14 10.69 -3.01
CA ILE A 109 -11.97 12.15 -3.01
C ILE A 109 -12.46 12.80 -4.30
N THR A 110 -13.20 12.04 -5.11
CA THR A 110 -13.90 12.57 -6.29
C THR A 110 -14.84 13.72 -5.90
#